data_AF-A0A843RPT6-F1
#
_entry.id   AF-A0A843RPT6-F1
#
_cell.length_a   1.000
_cell.length_b   1.000
_cell.length_c   1.000
_cell.angle_alpha   90.00
_cell.angle_beta   90.00
_cell.angle_gamma   90.00
#
_symmetry.space_group_name_H-M   'P 1'
#
loop_
_entity.id
_entity.type
_entity.pdbx_description
1 polymer ?
#
loop_
_entity_poly.entity_id
_entity_poly.type
_entity_poly.pdbx_seq_one_letter_code
_entity_poly.pdbx_strand_id
1 'polypeptide(L)' 'RTAELPEVSWLKADVSDRRQVADLFDKALATLGGLDVLVNNAGIAGPTGPVEEIAPEEWDRTLQVNITGQF' A
#
# COMPACT_ATOMS: atom_id res chain seq x y z
N ARG A 1 12.09 15.90 11.70
CA ARG A 1 12.38 14.54 11.18
C ARG A 1 12.90 14.57 9.74
N THR A 2 12.23 15.18 8.76
CA THR A 2 12.79 15.33 7.38
C THR A 2 14.02 16.21 7.30
N ALA A 3 14.19 17.19 8.21
CA ALA A 3 15.39 18.02 8.28
C ALA A 3 16.69 17.23 8.56
N GLU A 4 16.59 16.00 9.08
CA GLU A 4 17.74 15.15 9.40
C GLU A 4 18.06 14.15 8.28
N LEU A 5 17.12 13.91 7.34
CA LEU A 5 17.26 12.99 6.20
C LEU A 5 16.57 13.60 4.97
N PRO A 6 17.21 14.55 4.27
CA PRO A 6 16.60 15.30 3.17
C PRO A 6 16.23 14.42 1.96
N GLU A 7 16.89 13.26 1.81
CA GLU A 7 16.61 12.30 0.74
C GLU A 7 15.42 11.38 1.03
N VAL A 8 14.84 11.45 2.24
CA VAL A 8 13.70 10.63 2.64
C VAL A 8 12.43 11.46 2.57
N SER A 9 11.51 11.04 1.71
CA SER A 9 10.15 11.59 1.64
C SER A 9 9.12 10.59 2.15
N TRP A 10 7.93 11.09 2.46
CA TRP A 10 6.81 10.25 2.86
C TRP A 10 5.50 10.77 2.27
N LEU A 11 4.58 9.84 2.04
CA LEU A 11 3.21 10.11 1.67
C LEU A 11 2.32 9.06 2.35
N LYS A 12 1.18 9.49 2.86
CA LYS A 12 0.14 8.57 3.32
C LYS A 12 -0.70 8.14 2.12
N ALA A 13 -0.78 6.84 1.88
CA ALA A 13 -1.65 6.26 0.87
C ALA A 13 -2.26 4.95 1.41
N ASP A 14 -3.53 4.71 1.09
CA ASP A 14 -4.15 3.39 1.21
C ASP A 14 -3.92 2.61 -0.10
N VAL A 15 -3.21 1.49 -0.02
CA VAL A 15 -2.90 0.67 -1.21
C VAL A 15 -4.13 0.02 -1.84
N SER A 16 -5.26 -0.02 -1.14
CA SER A 16 -6.54 -0.48 -1.71
C SER A 16 -7.27 0.60 -2.54
N ASP A 17 -6.85 1.87 -2.49
CA ASP A 17 -7.38 2.96 -3.32
C ASP A 17 -6.42 3.26 -4.48
N ARG A 18 -6.79 2.83 -5.69
CA ARG A 18 -5.98 3.02 -6.90
C ARG A 18 -5.60 4.47 -7.18
N ARG A 19 -6.43 5.44 -6.80
CA ARG A 19 -6.10 6.86 -7.01
C ARG A 19 -4.98 7.29 -6.08
N GLN A 20 -5.03 6.86 -4.82
CA GLN A 20 -3.97 7.16 -3.86
C GLN A 20 -2.65 6.47 -4.23
N VAL A 21 -2.72 5.27 -4.83
CA VAL A 21 -1.53 4.60 -5.38
C VAL A 21 -0.96 5.39 -6.56
N ALA A 22 -1.80 5.86 -7.49
CA ALA A 22 -1.33 6.71 -8.60
C ALA A 22 -0.64 7.99 -8.08
N ASP A 23 -1.26 8.69 -7.13
CA ASP A 23 -0.70 9.89 -6.51
C ASP A 23 0.64 9.60 -5.79
N LEU A 24 0.79 8.42 -5.18
CA LEU A 24 2.04 7.96 -4.57
C LEU A 24 3.15 7.82 -5.62
N PHE A 25 2.89 7.18 -6.76
CA PHE A 25 3.90 7.02 -7.81
C PHE A 25 4.27 8.35 -8.45
N ASP A 26 3.29 9.21 -8.73
CA ASP A 26 3.55 10.54 -9.29
C ASP A 26 4.50 11.35 -8.39
N LYS A 27 4.24 11.34 -7.08
CA LYS A 27 5.10 12.03 -6.11
C LYS A 27 6.45 11.36 -5.96
N ALA A 28 6.51 10.03 -5.90
CA ALA A 28 7.75 9.28 -5.75
C ALA A 28 8.69 9.52 -6.94
N LEU A 29 8.18 9.40 -8.18
CA LEU A 29 8.95 9.62 -9.40
C LEU A 29 9.44 11.07 -9.51
N ALA A 30 8.59 12.05 -9.16
CA ALA A 30 9.00 13.46 -9.15
C ALA A 30 10.09 13.76 -8.10
N THR A 31 10.06 13.07 -6.96
CA THR A 31 11.00 13.30 -5.85
C THR A 31 12.33 12.57 -6.06
N LEU A 32 12.29 11.34 -6.57
CA LEU A 32 13.46 10.46 -6.70
C LEU A 32 14.13 10.55 -8.07
N GLY A 33 13.43 11.08 -9.09
CA GLY A 33 13.93 11.13 -10.47
C GLY A 33 13.90 9.78 -11.20
N GLY A 34 13.31 8.75 -10.59
CA GLY A 34 13.23 7.38 -11.10
C GLY A 34 12.76 6.41 -10.01
N LEU A 35 12.62 5.12 -10.35
CA LEU A 35 12.26 4.06 -9.40
C LEU A 35 12.95 2.76 -9.79
N ASP A 36 13.98 2.37 -9.03
CA ASP A 36 14.73 1.13 -9.26
C ASP A 36 14.22 -0.05 -8.43
N VAL A 37 13.71 0.24 -7.23
CA VAL A 37 13.26 -0.76 -6.26
C VAL A 37 11.91 -0.35 -5.70
N LEU A 38 10.94 -1.27 -5.79
CA LEU A 38 9.64 -1.16 -5.14
C LEU A 38 9.50 -2.31 -4.14
N VAL A 39 9.15 -1.98 -2.90
CA VAL A 39 8.86 -2.98 -1.87
C VAL A 39 7.39 -2.88 -1.51
N ASN A 40 6.57 -3.79 -2.06
CA ASN A 40 5.16 -3.90 -1.72
C ASN A 40 4.99 -4.62 -0.37
N ASN A 41 5.31 -3.92 0.72
CA ASN A 41 5.27 -4.45 2.08
C ASN A 41 3.92 -4.22 2.79
N ALA A 42 3.08 -3.30 2.30
CA ALA A 42 1.81 -2.98 2.95
C ALA A 42 0.90 -4.22 2.99
N GLY A 43 0.36 -4.53 4.17
CA GLY A 43 -0.55 -5.64 4.36
C GLY A 43 -1.28 -5.60 5.70
N ILE A 44 -2.43 -6.26 5.74
CA ILE A 44 -3.21 -6.50 6.96
C ILE A 44 -3.27 -7.99 7.26
N ALA A 45 -3.43 -8.35 8.53
CA ALA A 45 -3.51 -9.76 8.93
C ALA A 45 -4.71 -10.50 8.32
N GLY A 46 -5.81 -9.78 8.06
CA GLY A 46 -7.08 -10.37 7.64
C GLY A 46 -7.84 -11.05 8.80
N PRO A 47 -9.02 -11.63 8.52
CA PRO A 47 -9.80 -12.37 9.51
C PRO A 47 -9.07 -13.67 9.91
N THR A 48 -9.23 -14.09 11.17
CA THR A 48 -8.67 -15.34 11.70
C THR A 48 -9.81 -16.21 12.22
N GLY A 49 -9.96 -17.42 11.67
CA GLY A 49 -11.01 -18.36 12.05
C GLY A 49 -11.20 -19.47 11.00
N PRO A 50 -12.13 -20.41 11.24
CA PRO A 50 -12.59 -21.35 10.22
C PRO A 50 -13.10 -20.61 8.98
N VAL A 51 -12.90 -21.19 7.79
CA VAL A 51 -13.20 -20.52 6.51
C VAL A 51 -14.69 -20.21 6.36
N GLU A 52 -15.55 -21.07 6.91
CA GLU A 52 -17.00 -20.96 6.89
C GLU A 52 -17.55 -19.87 7.83
N GLU A 53 -16.72 -19.35 8.73
CA GLU A 53 -17.08 -18.28 9.68
C GLU A 53 -16.59 -16.90 9.23
N ILE A 54 -15.77 -16.83 8.17
CA ILE A 54 -15.23 -15.57 7.66
C ILE A 54 -16.30 -14.82 6.88
N ALA A 55 -16.56 -13.56 7.25
CA ALA A 55 -17.44 -12.70 6.49
C ALA A 55 -16.82 -12.38 5.11
N PRO A 56 -17.59 -12.47 4.00
CA PRO A 56 -17.09 -12.17 2.66
C PRO A 56 -16.43 -10.78 2.56
N GLU A 57 -16.95 -9.79 3.27
CA GLU A 57 -16.44 -8.42 3.26
C GLU A 57 -15.05 -8.30 3.91
N GLU A 58 -14.77 -9.11 4.93
CA GLU A 58 -13.47 -9.15 5.60
C GLU A 58 -12.41 -9.83 4.73
N TRP A 59 -12.82 -10.90 4.05
CA TRP A 59 -12.01 -11.57 3.03
C TRP A 59 -11.69 -10.62 1.88
N ASP A 60 -12.70 -9.97 1.31
CA ASP A 60 -12.56 -9.03 0.20
C ASP A 60 -11.62 -7.88 0.58
N ARG A 61 -11.79 -7.29 1.76
CA ARG A 61 -10.90 -6.23 2.26
C ARG A 61 -9.44 -6.69 2.32
N THR A 62 -9.20 -7.92 2.78
CA THR A 62 -7.85 -8.49 2.85
C THR A 62 -7.26 -8.68 1.46
N LEU A 63 -8.04 -9.17 0.50
CA LEU A 63 -7.60 -9.27 -0.89
C LEU A 63 -7.37 -7.90 -1.54
N GLN A 64 -8.20 -6.90 -1.24
CA GLN A 64 -8.03 -5.55 -1.77
C GLN A 64 -6.71 -4.93 -1.30
N VAL A 65 -6.32 -5.12 -0.04
CA VAL A 65 -5.07 -4.57 0.50
C VAL A 65 -3.86 -5.41 0.10
N ASN A 66 -3.89 -6.73 0.34
CA ASN A 66 -2.68 -7.55 0.30
C ASN A 66 -2.35 -8.07 -1.10
N ILE A 67 -3.34 -8.17 -1.99
CA ILE A 67 -3.17 -8.74 -3.34
C ILE A 67 -3.47 -7.68 -4.39
N THR A 68 -4.72 -7.21 -4.46
CA THR A 68 -5.17 -6.28 -5.51
C THR A 68 -4.41 -4.97 -5.46
N GLY A 69 -4.12 -4.43 -4.27
CA GLY A 69 -3.40 -3.17 -4.10
C GLY A 69 -1.96 -3.17 -4.66
N GLN A 70 -1.41 -4.33 -5.01
CA GLN A 70 -0.10 -4.44 -5.64
C GLN A 70 -0.14 -4.44 -7.18
N PHE A 71 -1.32 -4.49 -7.80
CA PHE A 71 -1.54 -4.58 -9.26
C PHE A 71 -2.44 -3.45 -9.78
#